data_AF-A0A660QBQ4-F1
#
_entry.id   AF-A0A660QBQ4-F1
#
_cell.length_a   1.000
_cell.length_b   1.000
_cell.length_c   1.000
_cell.angle_alpha   90.00
_cell.angle_beta   90.00
_cell.angle_gamma   90.00
#
_symmetry.space_group_name_H-M   'P 1'
#
loop_
_entity.id
_entity.type
_entity.pdbx_description
1 polymer ?
#
loop_
_entity_poly.entity_id
_entity_poly.type
_entity_poly.pdbx_seq_one_letter_code
_entity_poly.pdbx_strand_id
1 'polypeptide(L)'
;MADNVYLFYGNDEYLVGLNARKRVDAICPEAEQSLALEVIDGNAAKIDDAVAAIDQCIAAFRTVGLFGGKKVVWFRDVMFLKNAVIMKNEQVKRLLGELASDIKAGLADDQFLIISAPGVDKRSAFFKAVNAAGEV
;
A
#
# COMPACT_ATOMS: atom_id res chain seq x y z
N MET A 1 17.97 1.10 -3.53
CA MET A 1 16.86 0.14 -3.69
C MET A 1 15.77 0.63 -2.76
N ALA A 2 14.49 0.52 -3.11
CA ALA A 2 13.43 1.07 -2.25
C ALA A 2 13.15 0.06 -1.12
N ASP A 3 14.05 0.02 -0.14
CA ASP A 3 14.01 -0.91 1.01
C ASP A 3 12.81 -0.67 1.93
N ASN A 4 11.92 0.26 1.58
CA ASN A 4 10.83 0.79 2.41
C ASN A 4 9.42 0.48 1.86
N VAL A 5 9.29 -0.38 0.84
CA VAL A 5 8.00 -0.84 0.31
C VAL A 5 7.81 -2.33 0.60
N TYR A 6 6.68 -2.69 1.21
CA TYR A 6 6.35 -4.05 1.61
C TYR A 6 4.97 -4.46 1.11
N LEU A 7 4.87 -5.62 0.49
CA LEU A 7 3.60 -6.22 0.09
C LEU A 7 3.42 -7.57 0.77
N PHE A 8 2.38 -7.69 1.57
CA PHE A 8 1.94 -8.96 2.15
C PHE A 8 0.70 -9.43 1.41
N TYR A 9 0.77 -10.62 0.79
CA TYR A 9 -0.40 -11.20 0.16
C TYR A 9 -0.47 -12.71 0.33
N GLY A 10 -1.69 -13.24 0.32
CA GLY A 10 -1.93 -14.66 0.52
C GLY A 10 -3.41 -14.96 0.70
N ASN A 11 -3.76 -16.25 0.64
CA ASN A 11 -5.14 -16.70 0.78
C ASN A 11 -5.62 -16.72 2.25
N ASP A 12 -4.69 -16.61 3.21
CA ASP A 12 -4.99 -16.52 4.65
C ASP A 12 -4.94 -15.04 5.08
N GLU A 13 -6.12 -14.43 5.14
CA GLU A 13 -6.32 -13.03 5.49
C GLU A 13 -5.77 -12.67 6.87
N TYR A 14 -5.93 -13.59 7.84
CA TYR A 14 -5.43 -13.38 9.19
C TYR A 14 -3.91 -13.34 9.23
N LEU A 15 -3.24 -14.30 8.59
CA LEU A 15 -1.78 -14.33 8.54
C LEU A 15 -1.20 -13.14 7.76
N VAL A 16 -1.86 -12.73 6.67
CA VAL A 16 -1.46 -11.54 5.90
C VAL A 16 -1.53 -10.29 6.76
N GLY A 17 -2.68 -10.05 7.42
CA GLY A 17 -2.86 -8.91 8.32
C GLY A 17 -1.89 -8.93 9.50
N LEU A 18 -1.67 -10.10 10.11
CA LEU A 18 -0.73 -10.27 11.23
C LEU A 18 0.71 -9.94 10.84
N ASN A 19 1.18 -10.43 9.69
CA ASN A 19 2.56 -10.19 9.24
C ASN A 19 2.76 -8.72 8.81
N ALA A 20 1.77 -8.12 8.14
CA ALA A 20 1.80 -6.69 7.83
C ALA A 20 1.84 -5.83 9.10
N ARG A 21 1.00 -6.16 10.10
CA ARG A 21 1.01 -5.47 11.41
C ARG A 21 2.36 -5.59 12.11
N LYS A 22 2.96 -6.78 12.16
CA LYS A 22 4.31 -6.97 12.73
C LYS A 22 5.35 -6.09 12.05
N ARG A 23 5.27 -5.95 10.71
CA ARG A 23 6.17 -5.07 9.95
C ARG A 23 5.95 -3.61 10.29
N VAL A 24 4.70 -3.17 10.40
CA VAL A 24 4.35 -1.81 10.85
C VAL A 24 4.91 -1.54 12.24
N ASP A 25 4.69 -2.43 13.20
CA ASP A 25 5.14 -2.21 14.58
C ASP A 25 6.68 -2.22 14.71
N ALA A 26 7.37 -2.99 13.86
CA ALA A 26 8.83 -2.99 13.80
C ALA A 26 9.41 -1.69 13.23
N ILE A 27 8.71 -1.06 12.27
CA ILE A 27 9.14 0.19 11.62
C ILE A 27 8.71 1.41 12.45
N CYS A 28 7.51 1.37 13.01
CA CYS A 28 6.86 2.43 13.76
C CYS A 28 6.29 1.86 15.07
N PRO A 29 7.08 1.93 16.16
CA PRO A 29 6.63 1.51 17.48
C PRO A 29 5.36 2.23 17.91
N GLU A 30 4.55 1.61 18.75
CA GLU A 30 3.22 2.10 19.17
C GLU A 30 3.23 3.57 19.67
N ALA A 31 4.29 4.00 20.34
CA ALA A 31 4.47 5.37 20.82
C ALA A 31 4.54 6.42 19.69
N GLU A 32 4.96 6.03 18.47
CA GLU A 32 5.09 6.90 17.30
C GLU A 32 3.88 6.80 16.35
N GLN A 33 3.09 5.72 16.44
CA GLN A 33 2.03 5.41 15.46
C GLN A 33 0.97 6.50 15.37
N SER A 34 0.64 7.20 16.46
CA SER A 34 -0.36 8.26 16.46
C SER A 34 0.00 9.47 15.58
N LEU A 35 1.28 9.66 15.26
CA LEU A 35 1.79 10.78 14.47
C LEU A 35 2.37 10.35 13.13
N ALA A 36 2.98 9.16 13.08
CA ALA A 36 3.72 8.68 11.92
C ALA A 36 2.95 7.66 11.07
N LEU A 37 2.02 6.88 11.65
CA LEU A 37 1.28 5.84 10.95
C LEU A 37 -0.07 6.37 10.45
N GLU A 38 -0.28 6.23 9.14
CA GLU A 38 -1.58 6.43 8.50
C GLU A 38 -2.07 5.10 7.93
N VAL A 39 -3.22 4.64 8.41
CA VAL A 39 -3.85 3.39 7.96
C VAL A 39 -5.00 3.72 7.03
N ILE A 40 -4.99 3.13 5.84
CA ILE A 40 -5.96 3.36 4.78
C ILE A 40 -6.64 2.04 4.49
N ASP A 41 -7.95 2.02 4.59
CA ASP A 41 -8.74 0.82 4.37
C ASP A 41 -8.98 0.60 2.87
N GLY A 42 -8.44 -0.51 2.36
CA GLY A 42 -8.57 -0.96 0.98
C GLY A 42 -9.64 -2.03 0.79
N ASN A 43 -10.49 -2.29 1.79
CA ASN A 43 -11.61 -3.22 1.70
C ASN A 43 -12.75 -2.64 0.84
N ALA A 44 -12.46 -2.45 -0.44
CA ALA A 44 -13.38 -1.91 -1.42
C ALA A 44 -14.02 -3.02 -2.26
N ALA A 45 -15.34 -3.08 -2.21
CA ALA A 45 -16.14 -4.03 -2.99
C ALA A 45 -16.65 -3.44 -4.32
N LYS A 46 -16.59 -2.12 -4.49
CA LYS A 46 -17.02 -1.40 -5.70
C LYS A 46 -15.89 -0.55 -6.28
N ILE A 47 -16.06 -0.14 -7.53
CA ILE A 47 -15.08 0.67 -8.26
C ILE A 47 -14.85 2.01 -7.55
N ASP A 48 -15.92 2.71 -7.17
CA ASP A 48 -15.82 4.04 -6.54
C ASP A 48 -15.09 3.97 -5.19
N ASP A 49 -15.37 2.93 -4.40
CA ASP A 49 -14.69 2.67 -3.13
C ASP A 49 -13.19 2.41 -3.35
N ALA A 50 -12.84 1.63 -4.40
CA ALA A 50 -11.46 1.33 -4.73
C ALA A 50 -10.71 2.56 -5.22
N VAL A 51 -11.35 3.39 -6.06
CA VAL A 51 -10.83 4.68 -6.50
C VAL A 51 -10.53 5.57 -5.29
N ALA A 52 -11.49 5.74 -4.38
CA ALA A 52 -11.33 6.58 -3.20
C ALA A 52 -10.19 6.07 -2.30
N ALA A 53 -10.10 4.75 -2.10
CA ALA A 53 -9.04 4.15 -1.29
C ALA A 53 -7.64 4.33 -1.91
N ILE A 54 -7.50 4.19 -3.24
CA ILE A 54 -6.22 4.43 -3.91
C ILE A 54 -5.86 5.91 -3.87
N ASP A 55 -6.81 6.82 -4.10
CA ASP A 55 -6.58 8.27 -4.01
C ASP A 55 -6.11 8.68 -2.60
N GLN A 56 -6.75 8.15 -1.56
CA GLN A 56 -6.30 8.34 -0.17
C GLN A 56 -4.89 7.81 0.04
N CYS A 57 -4.59 6.61 -0.48
CA CYS A 57 -3.25 6.03 -0.40
C CYS A 57 -2.20 6.90 -1.08
N ILE A 58 -2.47 7.42 -2.27
CA ILE A 58 -1.57 8.31 -3.00
C ILE A 58 -1.39 9.63 -2.25
N ALA A 59 -2.47 10.21 -1.72
CA ALA A 59 -2.41 11.46 -0.97
C ALA A 59 -1.57 11.32 0.31
N ALA A 60 -1.80 10.25 1.08
CA ALA A 60 -1.03 9.93 2.28
C ALA A 60 0.44 9.60 1.97
N PHE A 61 0.68 8.94 0.84
CA PHE A 61 2.03 8.61 0.39
C PHE A 61 2.79 9.86 -0.07
N ARG A 62 2.14 10.79 -0.77
CA ARG A 62 2.78 12.02 -1.24
C ARG A 62 2.88 13.11 -0.18
N THR A 63 2.32 12.90 1.00
CA THR A 63 2.45 13.84 2.12
C THR A 63 3.71 13.55 2.92
N VAL A 64 4.47 14.61 3.21
CA VAL A 64 5.62 14.56 4.12
C VAL A 64 5.12 14.28 5.54
N GLY A 65 5.90 13.51 6.31
CA GLY A 65 5.59 13.28 7.72
C GLY A 65 5.46 14.58 8.51
N LEU A 66 4.54 14.59 9.48
CA LEU A 66 4.34 15.72 10.38
C LEU A 66 5.66 16.02 11.11
N PHE A 67 6.08 17.29 11.11
CA PHE A 67 7.34 17.77 11.70
C PHE A 67 8.63 17.22 11.07
N GLY A 68 8.57 16.74 9.81
CA GLY A 68 9.74 16.16 9.14
C GLY A 68 10.19 14.83 9.75
N GLY A 69 9.28 14.16 10.46
CA GLY A 69 9.49 12.83 11.00
C GLY A 69 9.10 11.73 10.01
N LYS A 70 9.37 10.48 10.42
CA LYS A 70 9.04 9.26 9.69
C LYS A 70 7.56 9.24 9.28
N LYS A 71 7.28 8.80 8.05
CA LYS A 71 5.93 8.57 7.53
C LYS A 71 5.75 7.10 7.18
N VAL A 72 4.74 6.46 7.77
CA VAL A 72 4.38 5.08 7.46
C VAL A 72 2.95 5.06 6.96
N VAL A 73 2.76 4.64 5.71
CA VAL A 73 1.42 4.44 5.13
C VAL A 73 1.15 2.95 5.06
N TRP A 74 0.08 2.49 5.70
CA TRP A 74 -0.38 1.11 5.59
C TRP A 74 -1.69 1.07 4.79
N PHE A 75 -1.59 0.63 3.54
CA PHE A 75 -2.75 0.31 2.71
C PHE A 75 -3.24 -1.10 3.07
N ARG A 76 -4.23 -1.15 3.96
CA ARG A 76 -4.69 -2.36 4.61
C ARG A 76 -5.81 -3.04 3.84
N ASP A 77 -5.90 -4.36 3.93
CA ASP A 77 -7.02 -5.17 3.42
C ASP A 77 -7.43 -4.86 1.97
N VAL A 78 -6.46 -4.70 1.06
CA VAL A 78 -6.69 -4.26 -0.32
C VAL A 78 -7.35 -5.36 -1.17
N MET A 79 -8.64 -5.59 -0.94
CA MET A 79 -9.39 -6.73 -1.49
C MET A 79 -9.53 -6.69 -3.01
N PHE A 80 -9.55 -5.50 -3.60
CA PHE A 80 -9.81 -5.33 -5.03
C PHE A 80 -8.63 -5.74 -5.93
N LEU A 81 -7.42 -5.95 -5.38
CA LEU A 81 -6.24 -6.37 -6.16
C LEU A 81 -6.40 -7.74 -6.82
N LYS A 82 -7.28 -8.61 -6.31
CA LYS A 82 -7.68 -9.89 -6.94
C LYS A 82 -8.97 -9.80 -7.76
N ASN A 83 -9.66 -8.66 -7.75
CA ASN A 83 -10.93 -8.48 -8.44
C ASN A 83 -10.69 -8.00 -9.88
N ALA A 84 -10.84 -8.92 -10.84
CA ALA A 84 -10.61 -8.62 -12.26
C ALA A 84 -11.55 -7.55 -12.85
N VAL A 85 -12.75 -7.35 -12.28
CA VAL A 85 -13.69 -6.33 -12.76
C VAL A 85 -13.21 -4.94 -12.34
N ILE A 86 -12.89 -4.77 -11.06
CA ILE A 86 -12.39 -3.48 -10.52
C ILE A 86 -11.03 -3.14 -11.15
N MET A 87 -10.12 -4.12 -11.25
CA MET A 87 -8.78 -3.93 -11.83
C MET A 87 -8.78 -3.62 -13.34
N LYS A 88 -9.90 -3.83 -14.05
CA LYS A 88 -10.05 -3.45 -15.46
C LYS A 88 -10.61 -2.04 -15.66
N ASN A 89 -11.15 -1.41 -14.61
CA ASN A 89 -11.64 -0.05 -14.70
C ASN A 89 -10.47 0.91 -15.01
N GLU A 90 -10.70 1.84 -15.95
CA GLU A 90 -9.66 2.75 -16.44
C GLU A 90 -9.16 3.72 -15.36
N GLN A 91 -10.03 4.20 -14.46
CA GLN A 91 -9.63 5.08 -13.37
C GLN A 91 -8.81 4.33 -12.32
N VAL A 92 -9.22 3.12 -11.95
CA VAL A 92 -8.44 2.25 -11.04
C VAL A 92 -7.07 1.95 -11.62
N LYS A 93 -6.99 1.58 -12.91
CA LYS A 93 -5.72 1.32 -13.60
C LYS A 93 -4.82 2.56 -13.64
N ARG A 94 -5.40 3.73 -13.90
CA ARG A 94 -4.68 5.00 -13.89
C ARG A 94 -4.08 5.26 -12.51
N LEU A 95 -4.88 5.23 -11.45
CA LEU A 95 -4.43 5.53 -10.09
C LEU A 95 -3.39 4.51 -9.59
N LEU A 96 -3.61 3.21 -9.80
CA LEU A 96 -2.59 2.20 -9.50
C LEU A 96 -1.31 2.40 -10.33
N GLY A 97 -1.43 2.93 -11.55
CA GLY A 97 -0.29 3.34 -12.38
C GLY A 97 0.47 4.53 -11.82
N GLU A 98 -0.23 5.52 -11.25
CA GLU A 98 0.36 6.66 -10.55
C GLU A 98 1.11 6.18 -9.30
N LEU A 99 0.45 5.38 -8.43
CA LEU A 99 1.09 4.81 -7.24
C LEU A 99 2.29 3.92 -7.60
N ALA A 100 2.18 3.10 -8.66
CA ALA A 100 3.30 2.30 -9.16
C ALA A 100 4.47 3.14 -9.68
N SER A 101 4.18 4.32 -10.24
CA SER A 101 5.22 5.25 -10.70
C SER A 101 5.92 5.91 -9.52
N ASP A 102 5.16 6.30 -8.50
CA ASP A 102 5.71 6.85 -7.25
C ASP A 102 6.62 5.82 -6.56
N ILE A 103 6.21 4.55 -6.48
CA ILE A 103 7.02 3.46 -5.92
C ILE A 103 8.34 3.29 -6.71
N LYS A 104 8.29 3.37 -8.03
CA LYS A 104 9.49 3.25 -8.89
C LYS A 104 10.41 4.46 -8.82
N ALA A 105 9.89 5.65 -8.55
CA ALA A 105 10.69 6.85 -8.34
C ALA A 105 11.57 6.72 -7.09
N GLY A 106 11.19 5.82 -6.17
CA GLY A 106 11.89 5.60 -4.91
C GLY A 106 11.30 6.44 -3.79
N LEU A 107 11.50 5.97 -2.57
CA LEU A 107 11.04 6.62 -1.35
C LEU A 107 12.23 7.28 -0.66
N ALA A 108 11.96 8.34 0.12
CA ALA A 108 12.91 8.82 1.10
C ALA A 108 13.13 7.75 2.20
N ASP A 109 14.29 7.81 2.86
CA ASP A 109 14.69 6.81 3.86
C ASP A 109 13.72 6.71 5.05
N ASP A 110 12.99 7.80 5.33
CA ASP A 110 12.02 7.95 6.42
C ASP A 110 10.56 7.72 5.98
N GLN A 111 10.34 7.35 4.71
CA GLN A 111 9.02 7.10 4.15
C GLN A 111 8.83 5.61 3.85
N PHE A 112 7.73 5.04 4.34
CA PHE A 112 7.41 3.62 4.22
C PHE A 112 6.00 3.40 3.67
N LEU A 113 5.87 2.37 2.82
CA LEU A 113 4.58 1.90 2.32
C LEU A 113 4.42 0.40 2.60
N ILE A 114 3.42 0.05 3.39
CA ILE A 114 3.02 -1.34 3.66
C ILE A 114 1.70 -1.57 2.95
N ILE A 115 1.59 -2.67 2.20
CA ILE A 115 0.37 -3.09 1.52
C ILE A 115 0.04 -4.49 2.02
N SER A 116 -1.21 -4.73 2.40
CA SER A 116 -1.70 -6.06 2.78
C SER A 116 -2.95 -6.41 1.99
N ALA A 117 -2.96 -7.55 1.31
CA ALA A 117 -4.07 -7.94 0.44
C ALA A 117 -4.35 -9.45 0.49
N PRO A 118 -5.62 -9.89 0.41
CA PRO A 118 -6.00 -11.31 0.39
C PRO A 118 -5.69 -12.02 -0.94
N GLY A 119 -4.84 -11.42 -1.79
CA GLY A 119 -4.54 -11.86 -3.14
C GLY A 119 -4.25 -10.67 -4.08
N VAL A 120 -3.46 -10.92 -5.12
CA VAL A 120 -3.04 -9.91 -6.09
C VAL A 120 -2.93 -10.51 -7.49
N ASP A 121 -3.36 -9.78 -8.53
CA ASP A 121 -3.04 -10.16 -9.92
C ASP A 121 -1.55 -9.89 -10.19
N LYS A 122 -0.73 -10.95 -10.18
CA LYS A 122 0.71 -10.90 -10.42
C LYS A 122 1.09 -10.40 -11.83
N ARG A 123 0.14 -10.38 -12.77
CA ARG A 123 0.37 -9.87 -14.13
C ARG A 123 0.24 -8.35 -14.19
N SER A 124 -0.38 -7.74 -13.18
CA SER A 124 -0.62 -6.29 -13.12
C SER A 124 0.68 -5.49 -13.12
N ALA A 125 0.64 -4.30 -13.71
CA ALA A 125 1.78 -3.38 -13.69
C ALA A 125 2.12 -2.93 -12.26
N PHE A 126 1.10 -2.79 -11.41
CA PHE A 126 1.25 -2.48 -10.00
C PHE A 126 2.08 -3.55 -9.27
N PHE A 127 1.69 -4.83 -9.34
CA PHE A 127 2.45 -5.91 -8.70
C PHE A 127 3.90 -5.95 -9.18
N LYS A 128 4.12 -5.81 -10.50
CA LYS A 128 5.48 -5.78 -11.07
C LYS A 128 6.31 -4.59 -10.56
N ALA A 129 5.68 -3.43 -10.34
CA ALA A 129 6.36 -2.27 -9.76
C ALA A 129 6.78 -2.54 -8.32
N VAL A 130 5.86 -3.07 -7.49
CA VAL A 130 6.16 -3.39 -6.09
C VAL A 130 7.23 -4.48 -6.00
N ASN A 131 7.14 -5.54 -6.79
CA ASN A 131 8.12 -6.63 -6.81
C ASN A 131 9.50 -6.21 -7.33
N ALA A 132 9.60 -5.12 -8.09
CA ALA A 132 10.88 -4.61 -8.57
C ALA A 132 11.52 -3.62 -7.59
N ALA A 133 10.71 -2.89 -6.84
CA ALA A 133 11.17 -1.81 -5.97
C ALA A 133 11.30 -2.23 -4.50
N GLY A 134 10.43 -3.13 -4.02
CA GLY A 134 10.31 -3.51 -2.62
C GLY A 134 10.26 -5.01 -2.37
N GLU A 135 9.87 -5.38 -1.15
CA GLU A 135 9.78 -6.75 -0.65
C GLU A 135 8.33 -7.26 -0.74
N VAL A 136 8.14 -8.50 -1.22
CA VAL A 136 6.84 -9.10 -1.60
C VAL A 136 6.71 -10.51 -1.04
#